data_AF-A0A966GY48-F1
#
_entry.id   AF-A0A966GY48-F1
#
_cell.length_a   1.000
_cell.length_b   1.000
_cell.length_c   1.000
_cell.angle_alpha   90.00
_cell.angle_beta   90.00
_cell.angle_gamma   90.00
#
_symmetry.space_group_name_H-M   'P 1'
#
loop_
_entity.id
_entity.type
_entity.pdbx_description
1 polymer ?
#
loop_
_entity_poly.entity_id
_entity_poly.type
_entity_poly.pdbx_seq_one_letter_code
_entity_poly.pdbx_strand_id
1 'polypeptide(L)'
;MIKQLIICFFLFVPLAAAAQSASRADSLWAVENYLTSIQQTINNPKLTEKQRIIHLDSLTRLTSGYKQLFAAELKKFVSDDRECENMNRSLNYILQSMVLYKSDIKNNNYKRSKSSNTELAYLNNNIPRLISSISKSLLPGGK
;
A
#
# COMPACT_ATOMS: atom_id res chain seq x y z
N MET A 1 17.17 31.95 50.18
CA MET A 1 15.71 32.13 50.32
C MET A 1 15.05 31.43 49.14
N ILE A 2 14.29 30.36 49.41
CA ILE A 2 13.50 29.57 48.46
C ILE A 2 12.15 30.26 48.22
N LYS A 3 11.58 30.10 47.01
CA LYS A 3 10.20 30.37 46.51
C LYS A 3 10.21 31.43 45.39
N GLN A 4 9.68 31.24 44.18
CA GLN A 4 8.64 30.33 43.70
C GLN A 4 8.87 29.87 42.25
N LEU A 5 8.39 28.65 42.00
CA LEU A 5 8.28 27.95 40.73
C LEU A 5 6.79 27.83 40.43
N ILE A 6 6.30 28.35 39.29
CA ILE A 6 4.99 28.00 38.68
C ILE A 6 5.19 28.19 37.15
N ILE A 7 5.54 27.15 36.39
CA ILE A 7 4.64 26.17 35.75
C ILE A 7 3.69 26.84 34.76
N CYS A 8 4.15 26.97 33.50
CA CYS A 8 3.31 27.24 32.33
C CYS A 8 3.72 26.37 31.11
N PHE A 9 4.25 25.17 31.32
CA PHE A 9 4.73 24.30 30.24
C PHE A 9 3.79 23.12 29.91
N PHE A 10 2.48 23.26 30.15
CA PHE A 10 1.54 22.12 30.07
C PHE A 10 0.25 22.39 29.27
N LEU A 11 0.29 23.22 28.22
CA LEU A 11 -0.90 23.43 27.36
C LEU A 11 -0.64 23.28 25.83
N PHE A 12 0.52 22.78 25.42
CA PHE A 12 0.87 22.62 23.99
C PHE A 12 1.01 21.16 23.51
N VAL A 13 0.30 20.20 24.11
CA VAL A 13 0.42 18.78 23.72
C VAL A 13 -0.91 18.09 23.37
N PRO A 14 -1.77 18.68 22.51
CA PRO A 14 -2.57 17.81 21.63
C PRO A 14 -2.35 18.03 20.13
N LEU A 15 -1.78 19.16 19.69
CA LEU A 15 -1.63 19.41 18.23
C LEU A 15 -0.59 18.50 17.56
N ALA A 16 0.51 18.20 18.25
CA ALA A 16 1.56 17.35 17.68
C ALA A 16 1.07 15.91 17.44
N ALA A 17 0.23 15.36 18.33
CA ALA A 17 -0.32 14.03 18.17
C ALA A 17 -1.29 13.95 16.98
N ALA A 18 -2.15 14.95 16.80
CA ALA A 18 -3.08 15.02 15.68
C ALA A 18 -2.39 15.20 14.32
N ALA A 19 -1.34 16.04 14.25
CA ALA A 19 -0.53 16.21 13.05
C ALA A 19 0.27 14.94 12.73
N GLN A 20 0.79 14.27 13.76
CA GLN A 20 1.51 13.02 13.59
C GLN A 20 0.57 11.88 13.15
N SER A 21 -0.68 11.83 13.63
CA SER A 21 -1.67 10.86 13.13
C SER A 21 -2.08 11.15 11.68
N ALA A 22 -2.23 12.42 11.29
CA ALA A 22 -2.55 12.81 9.91
C ALA A 22 -1.43 12.37 8.94
N SER A 23 -0.18 12.75 9.21
CA SER A 23 0.98 12.36 8.36
C SER A 23 1.18 10.84 8.23
N ARG A 24 0.80 10.07 9.25
CA ARG A 24 0.84 8.59 9.23
C ARG A 24 -0.30 8.00 8.40
N ALA A 25 -1.51 8.54 8.53
CA ALA A 25 -2.64 8.16 7.68
C ALA A 25 -2.33 8.46 6.20
N ASP A 26 -1.70 9.60 5.93
CA ASP A 26 -1.22 9.98 4.60
C ASP A 26 -0.25 8.94 4.00
N SER A 27 0.54 8.28 4.86
CA SER A 27 1.54 7.29 4.43
C SER A 27 0.93 5.93 4.06
N LEU A 28 -0.08 5.44 4.78
CA LEU A 28 -0.83 4.24 4.38
C LEU A 28 -1.75 4.53 3.17
N TRP A 29 -2.32 5.73 3.08
CA TRP A 29 -3.02 6.18 1.87
C TRP A 29 -2.10 6.23 0.65
N ALA A 30 -0.83 6.58 0.80
CA ALA A 30 0.12 6.48 -0.31
C ALA A 30 0.26 5.04 -0.84
N VAL A 31 0.27 4.04 0.06
CA VAL A 31 0.29 2.62 -0.34
C VAL A 31 -1.02 2.22 -1.01
N GLU A 32 -2.16 2.68 -0.50
CA GLU A 32 -3.48 2.48 -1.12
C GLU A 32 -3.54 3.05 -2.55
N ASN A 33 -3.06 4.27 -2.74
CA ASN A 33 -2.98 4.93 -4.04
C ASN A 33 -2.06 4.18 -5.02
N TYR A 34 -0.95 3.63 -4.51
CA TYR A 34 -0.05 2.80 -5.31
C TYR A 34 -0.73 1.50 -5.75
N LEU A 35 -1.41 0.79 -4.85
CA LEU A 35 -2.19 -0.41 -5.18
C LEU A 35 -3.31 -0.10 -6.18
N THR A 36 -4.00 1.02 -5.99
CA THR A 36 -5.04 1.51 -6.91
C THR A 36 -4.45 1.80 -8.29
N SER A 37 -3.25 2.39 -8.36
CA SER A 37 -2.56 2.64 -9.63
C SER A 37 -2.21 1.35 -10.37
N ILE A 38 -1.80 0.29 -9.65
CA ILE A 38 -1.61 -1.05 -10.24
C ILE A 38 -2.94 -1.56 -10.78
N GLN A 39 -4.01 -1.52 -9.99
CA GLN A 39 -5.32 -2.03 -10.39
C GLN A 39 -5.91 -1.30 -11.60
N GLN A 40 -5.79 0.02 -11.63
CA GLN A 40 -6.20 0.82 -12.78
C GLN A 40 -5.35 0.45 -13.99
N THR A 41 -4.04 0.31 -13.83
CA THR A 41 -3.14 -0.05 -14.93
C THR A 41 -3.50 -1.40 -15.53
N ILE A 42 -3.78 -2.44 -14.74
CA ILE A 42 -4.11 -3.79 -15.28
C ILE A 42 -5.50 -3.89 -15.90
N ASN A 43 -6.44 -3.03 -15.49
CA ASN A 43 -7.83 -3.06 -15.97
C ASN A 43 -8.17 -1.97 -16.99
N ASN A 44 -7.27 -1.02 -17.26
CA ASN A 44 -7.56 0.08 -18.18
C ASN A 44 -7.78 -0.45 -19.62
N PRO A 45 -8.97 -0.28 -20.21
CA PRO A 45 -9.28 -0.75 -21.57
C PRO A 45 -8.65 0.13 -22.65
N LYS A 46 -8.22 1.35 -22.31
CA LYS A 46 -7.59 2.30 -23.24
C LYS A 46 -6.10 1.99 -23.48
N LEU A 47 -5.49 1.13 -22.66
CA LEU A 47 -4.09 0.76 -22.80
C LEU A 47 -3.93 -0.47 -23.67
N THR A 48 -3.07 -0.35 -24.69
CA THR A 48 -2.50 -1.53 -25.35
C THR A 48 -1.65 -2.33 -24.35
N GLU A 49 -1.42 -3.62 -24.63
CA GLU A 49 -0.56 -4.43 -23.77
C GLU A 49 0.86 -3.84 -23.64
N LYS A 50 1.45 -3.32 -24.71
CA LYS A 50 2.75 -2.61 -24.65
C LYS A 50 2.73 -1.44 -23.66
N GLN A 51 1.73 -0.57 -23.75
CA GLN A 51 1.59 0.57 -22.83
C GLN A 51 1.38 0.11 -21.40
N ARG A 52 0.52 -0.89 -21.19
CA ARG A 52 0.27 -1.50 -19.87
C ARG A 52 1.57 -1.96 -19.22
N ILE A 53 2.43 -2.64 -19.98
CA ILE A 53 3.74 -3.10 -19.50
C ILE A 53 4.67 -1.95 -19.14
N ILE A 54 4.70 -0.86 -19.92
CA ILE A 54 5.51 0.34 -19.60
C ILE A 54 5.06 0.98 -18.29
N HIS A 55 3.75 1.10 -18.06
CA HIS A 55 3.21 1.61 -16.80
C HIS A 55 3.54 0.68 -15.62
N LEU A 56 3.37 -0.64 -15.79
CA LEU A 56 3.74 -1.61 -14.76
C LEU A 56 5.25 -1.65 -14.49
N ASP A 57 6.09 -1.43 -15.50
CA ASP A 57 7.54 -1.28 -15.33
C ASP A 57 7.87 -0.09 -14.43
N SER A 58 7.19 1.04 -14.65
CA SER A 58 7.34 2.24 -13.82
C SER A 58 6.90 1.98 -12.38
N LEU A 59 5.76 1.31 -12.19
CA LEU A 59 5.27 0.92 -10.86
C LEU A 59 6.18 -0.10 -10.17
N THR A 60 6.80 -1.03 -10.91
CA THR A 60 7.75 -2.02 -10.36
C THR A 60 8.96 -1.34 -9.74
N ARG A 61 9.45 -0.23 -10.31
CA ARG A 61 10.60 0.52 -9.77
C ARG A 61 10.32 1.14 -8.40
N LEU A 62 9.05 1.40 -8.10
CA LEU A 62 8.63 2.00 -6.82
C LEU A 62 8.36 0.94 -5.74
N THR A 63 8.34 -0.33 -6.10
CA THR A 63 7.92 -1.43 -5.23
C THR A 63 8.70 -1.52 -3.92
N SER A 64 10.02 -1.35 -3.95
CA SER A 64 10.86 -1.42 -2.74
C SER A 64 10.49 -0.33 -1.73
N GLY A 65 10.30 0.90 -2.22
CA GLY A 65 9.89 2.04 -1.39
C GLY A 65 8.53 1.81 -0.73
N TYR A 66 7.53 1.39 -1.51
CA TYR A 66 6.19 1.13 -0.95
C TYR A 66 6.15 -0.08 -0.01
N LYS A 67 6.96 -1.12 -0.24
CA LYS A 67 7.10 -2.23 0.72
C LYS A 67 7.65 -1.75 2.06
N GLN A 68 8.70 -0.94 2.03
CA GLN A 68 9.31 -0.41 3.26
C GLN A 68 8.35 0.53 3.99
N LEU A 69 7.71 1.44 3.25
CA LEU A 69 6.71 2.35 3.80
C LEU A 69 5.57 1.57 4.45
N PHE A 70 5.01 0.58 3.76
CA PHE A 70 3.92 -0.24 4.28
C PHE A 70 4.31 -0.96 5.56
N ALA A 71 5.45 -1.64 5.60
CA ALA A 71 5.90 -2.36 6.79
C ALA A 71 6.15 -1.42 7.98
N ALA A 72 6.68 -0.22 7.73
CA ALA A 72 6.97 0.77 8.76
C ALA A 72 5.71 1.42 9.36
N GLU A 73 4.70 1.67 8.53
CA GLU A 73 3.47 2.35 8.96
C GLU A 73 2.43 1.39 9.50
N LEU A 74 2.33 0.17 8.95
CA LEU A 74 1.27 -0.77 9.30
C LEU A 74 1.21 -1.09 10.79
N LYS A 75 2.37 -1.30 11.43
CA LYS A 75 2.48 -1.59 12.87
C LYS A 75 1.96 -0.46 13.78
N LYS A 76 1.79 0.74 13.24
CA LYS A 76 1.26 1.88 14.00
C LYS A 76 -0.27 1.89 14.06
N PHE A 77 -0.93 1.14 13.17
CA PHE A 77 -2.40 1.10 13.02
C PHE A 77 -2.99 -0.27 13.29
N VAL A 78 -2.21 -1.33 13.10
CA VAL A 78 -2.63 -2.72 13.33
C VAL A 78 -1.86 -3.27 14.53
N SER A 79 -2.57 -3.54 15.63
CA SER A 79 -1.97 -4.03 16.86
C SER A 79 -1.74 -5.54 16.90
N ASP A 80 -2.47 -6.31 16.08
CA ASP A 80 -2.25 -7.76 15.98
C ASP A 80 -1.07 -8.03 15.03
N ASP A 81 0.01 -8.59 15.58
CA ASP A 81 1.22 -8.96 14.83
C ASP A 81 0.93 -9.95 13.69
N ARG A 82 -0.03 -10.87 13.87
CA ARG A 82 -0.41 -11.82 12.81
C ARG A 82 -1.15 -11.12 11.68
N GLU A 83 -2.03 -10.18 12.01
CA GLU A 83 -2.73 -9.36 11.01
C GLU A 83 -1.72 -8.50 10.24
N CYS A 84 -0.78 -7.87 10.94
CA CYS A 84 0.35 -7.15 10.35
C CYS A 84 1.15 -8.02 9.38
N GLU A 85 1.52 -9.24 9.79
CA GLU A 85 2.28 -10.17 8.96
C GLU A 85 1.48 -10.60 7.73
N ASN A 86 0.21 -10.93 7.89
CA ASN A 86 -0.69 -11.34 6.81
C ASN A 86 -0.85 -10.24 5.76
N MET A 87 -1.03 -8.99 6.18
CA MET A 87 -1.12 -7.84 5.28
C MET A 87 0.20 -7.60 4.54
N ASN A 88 1.35 -7.68 5.22
CA ASN A 88 2.66 -7.58 4.59
C ASN A 88 2.89 -8.69 3.55
N ARG A 89 2.49 -9.92 3.88
CA ARG A 89 2.57 -11.06 2.97
C ARG A 89 1.66 -10.87 1.76
N SER A 90 0.44 -10.37 1.96
CA SER A 90 -0.50 -10.02 0.90
C SER A 90 0.11 -8.99 -0.07
N LEU A 91 0.69 -7.90 0.45
CA LEU A 91 1.38 -6.92 -0.39
C LEU A 91 2.50 -7.58 -1.20
N ASN A 92 3.34 -8.40 -0.56
CA ASN A 92 4.43 -9.09 -1.24
C ASN A 92 3.97 -9.99 -2.38
N TYR A 93 2.88 -10.74 -2.21
CA TYR A 93 2.35 -11.60 -3.27
C TYR A 93 1.70 -10.81 -4.40
N ILE A 94 0.99 -9.72 -4.09
CA ILE A 94 0.47 -8.81 -5.11
C ILE A 94 1.60 -8.28 -5.99
N LEU A 95 2.71 -7.86 -5.38
CA LEU A 95 3.85 -7.31 -6.11
C LEU A 95 4.59 -8.35 -6.94
N GLN A 96 4.73 -9.58 -6.42
CA GLN A 96 5.28 -10.70 -7.18
C GLN A 96 4.37 -11.04 -8.37
N SER A 97 3.07 -11.15 -8.15
CA SER A 97 2.08 -11.41 -9.18
C SER A 97 2.08 -10.32 -10.27
N MET A 98 2.24 -9.04 -9.90
CA MET A 98 2.40 -7.95 -10.86
C MET A 98 3.65 -8.14 -11.75
N VAL A 99 4.77 -8.55 -11.15
CA VAL A 99 6.02 -8.81 -11.90
C VAL A 99 5.85 -10.01 -12.83
N LEU A 100 5.20 -11.09 -12.38
CA LEU A 100 4.91 -12.27 -13.19
C LEU A 100 3.97 -11.95 -14.35
N TYR A 101 2.83 -11.29 -14.06
CA TYR A 101 1.88 -10.81 -15.07
C TYR A 101 2.56 -10.04 -16.19
N LYS A 102 3.42 -9.08 -15.81
CA LYS A 102 4.15 -8.24 -16.73
C LYS A 102 5.17 -9.05 -17.56
N SER A 103 5.95 -9.89 -16.89
CA SER A 103 7.00 -10.69 -17.53
C SER A 103 6.40 -11.67 -18.54
N ASP A 104 5.29 -12.32 -18.20
CA ASP A 104 4.60 -13.25 -19.10
C ASP A 104 4.11 -12.58 -20.37
N ILE A 105 3.46 -11.42 -20.26
CA ILE A 105 2.98 -10.67 -21.43
C ILE A 105 4.16 -10.22 -22.30
N LYS A 106 5.22 -9.71 -21.68
CA LYS A 106 6.42 -9.25 -22.39
C LYS A 106 7.11 -10.40 -23.14
N ASN A 107 7.25 -11.56 -22.49
CA ASN A 107 7.87 -12.75 -23.07
C ASN A 107 6.98 -13.42 -24.12
N ASN A 108 5.66 -13.22 -24.06
CA ASN A 108 4.68 -13.73 -25.03
C ASN A 108 4.33 -12.70 -26.11
N ASN A 109 5.31 -11.93 -26.58
CA ASN A 109 5.15 -10.94 -27.66
C ASN A 109 4.01 -9.92 -27.43
N TYR A 110 3.87 -9.45 -26.19
CA TYR A 110 2.80 -8.53 -25.77
C TYR A 110 1.38 -9.08 -25.97
N LYS A 111 1.22 -10.39 -25.83
CA LYS A 111 -0.07 -11.08 -25.83
C LYS A 111 -0.28 -11.77 -24.50
N ARG A 112 -1.53 -11.78 -24.01
CA ARG A 112 -1.87 -12.52 -22.80
C ARG A 112 -1.78 -14.02 -23.04
N SER A 113 -1.20 -14.73 -22.08
CA SER A 113 -1.16 -16.18 -21.97
C SER A 113 -2.12 -16.64 -20.87
N LYS A 114 -2.33 -17.96 -20.75
CA LYS A 114 -3.04 -18.56 -19.62
C LYS A 114 -2.44 -18.12 -18.27
N SER A 115 -1.11 -18.15 -18.17
CA SER A 115 -0.36 -17.75 -16.97
C SER A 115 -0.63 -16.27 -16.62
N SER A 116 -0.50 -15.35 -17.58
CA SER A 116 -0.82 -13.94 -17.32
C SER A 116 -2.29 -13.71 -16.94
N ASN A 117 -3.23 -14.52 -17.46
CA ASN A 117 -4.63 -14.40 -17.06
C ASN A 117 -4.86 -14.90 -15.63
N THR A 118 -4.12 -15.92 -15.19
CA THR A 118 -4.11 -16.39 -13.80
C THR A 118 -3.60 -15.29 -12.86
N GLU A 119 -2.48 -14.65 -13.20
CA GLU A 119 -1.94 -13.53 -12.42
C GLU A 119 -2.90 -12.33 -12.41
N LEU A 120 -3.52 -12.00 -13.54
CA LEU A 120 -4.54 -10.95 -13.61
C LEU A 120 -5.72 -11.22 -12.68
N ALA A 121 -6.21 -12.47 -12.65
CA ALA A 121 -7.28 -12.86 -11.74
C ALA A 121 -6.84 -12.77 -10.27
N TYR A 122 -5.61 -13.17 -9.95
CA TYR A 122 -5.04 -13.02 -8.62
C TYR A 122 -4.99 -11.55 -8.19
N LEU A 123 -4.46 -10.66 -9.04
CA LEU A 123 -4.35 -9.23 -8.77
C LEU A 123 -5.73 -8.60 -8.55
N ASN A 124 -6.69 -8.90 -9.42
CA ASN A 124 -8.06 -8.37 -9.32
C ASN A 124 -8.81 -8.83 -8.07
N ASN A 125 -8.48 -10.01 -7.54
CA ASN A 125 -9.07 -10.50 -6.30
C ASN A 125 -8.38 -9.95 -5.05
N ASN A 126 -7.06 -9.80 -5.07
CA ASN A 126 -6.29 -9.53 -3.85
C ASN A 126 -6.00 -8.04 -3.63
N ILE A 127 -5.86 -7.23 -4.67
CA ILE A 127 -5.67 -5.78 -4.51
C ILE A 127 -6.84 -5.13 -3.76
N PRO A 128 -8.12 -5.34 -4.14
CA PRO A 128 -9.25 -4.77 -3.40
C PRO A 128 -9.33 -5.22 -1.95
N ARG A 129 -8.97 -6.48 -1.68
CA ARG A 129 -8.95 -7.04 -0.32
C ARG A 129 -7.93 -6.33 0.55
N LEU A 130 -6.71 -6.14 0.04
CA LEU A 130 -5.66 -5.45 0.79
C LEU A 130 -6.02 -3.97 1.00
N ILE A 131 -6.55 -3.29 -0.03
CA ILE A 131 -7.05 -1.91 0.10
C ILE A 131 -8.11 -1.83 1.20
N SER A 132 -9.10 -2.71 1.19
CA SER A 132 -10.14 -2.77 2.22
C SER A 132 -9.58 -2.98 3.63
N SER A 133 -8.58 -3.87 3.78
CA SER A 133 -7.88 -4.05 5.05
C SER A 133 -7.18 -2.76 5.50
N ILE A 134 -6.48 -2.07 4.60
CA ILE A 134 -5.83 -0.78 4.90
C ILE A 134 -6.87 0.25 5.34
N SER A 135 -7.94 0.44 4.57
CA SER A 135 -8.98 1.41 4.90
C SER A 135 -9.64 1.09 6.24
N LYS A 136 -9.85 -0.19 6.56
CA LYS A 136 -10.38 -0.62 7.87
C LYS A 136 -9.43 -0.27 9.01
N SER A 137 -8.12 -0.49 8.85
CA SER A 137 -7.11 -0.15 9.86
C SER A 137 -6.98 1.35 10.13
N LEU A 138 -7.42 2.20 9.19
CA LEU A 138 -7.38 3.65 9.31
C LEU A 138 -8.61 4.24 10.05
N LEU A 139 -9.68 3.46 10.26
CA LEU A 139 -10.88 3.94 10.95
C LEU A 139 -10.69 3.96 12.47
N PRO A 140 -11.12 5.03 13.18
CA PRO A 140 -11.07 5.06 14.64
C PRO A 140 -12.01 4.00 15.22
N GLY A 141 -11.45 3.04 15.94
CA GLY A 141 -12.22 1.96 16.57
C GLY A 141 -12.16 0.61 15.85
N GLY A 142 -11.18 0.37 14.98
CA GLY A 142 -10.83 -0.97 14.49
C GLY A 142 -10.28 -1.87 15.60
N LYS A 143 -11.13 -2.22 16.56
CA LYS A 143 -11.00 -3.32 17.51
C LYS A 143 -12.26 -4.18 17.40
#